data_AF-A0A850JLI3-F1
#
_entry.id   AF-A0A850JLI3-F1
#
_cell.length_a   1.000
_cell.length_b   1.000
_cell.length_c   1.000
_cell.angle_alpha   90.00
_cell.angle_beta   90.00
_cell.angle_gamma   90.00
#
_symmetry.space_group_name_H-M   'P 1'
#
loop_
_entity.id
_entity.type
_entity.pdbx_description
1 polymer ?
#
loop_
_entity_poly.entity_id
_entity_poly.type
_entity_poly.pdbx_seq_one_letter_code
_entity_poly.pdbx_strand_id
1 'polypeptide(L)' 'MTMLSQDLARERIPVTVPDELAARVRALRRARREAQTRASRVRRVLLAPTARVAYRD' A
#
# COMPACT_ATOMS: atom_id res chain seq x y z
N MET A 1 11.54 -42.29 -8.61
CA MET A 1 10.20 -41.77 -8.94
C MET A 1 9.98 -40.44 -8.22
N THR A 2 10.38 -39.33 -8.83
CA THR A 2 10.34 -37.98 -8.22
C THR A 2 10.01 -36.86 -9.22
N MET A 3 9.70 -37.19 -10.48
CA MET A 3 9.36 -36.18 -11.48
C MET A 3 7.91 -35.67 -11.35
N LEU A 4 6.97 -36.50 -10.90
CA LEU A 4 5.55 -36.12 -10.79
C LEU A 4 5.28 -35.02 -9.74
N SER A 5 6.08 -34.96 -8.67
CA SER A 5 5.92 -33.92 -7.63
C SER A 5 6.50 -32.56 -8.05
N GLN A 6 7.48 -32.53 -8.96
CA GLN A 6 8.01 -31.26 -9.48
C GLN A 6 7.09 -30.63 -10.51
N ASP A 7 6.36 -31.43 -11.30
CA ASP A 7 5.36 -30.92 -12.23
C ASP A 7 4.15 -30.30 -11.50
N LEU A 8 3.71 -30.89 -10.37
CA LEU A 8 2.67 -30.30 -9.52
C LEU A 8 3.10 -28.97 -8.87
N ALA A 9 4.37 -28.82 -8.52
CA ALA A 9 4.90 -27.57 -7.95
C ALA A 9 5.05 -26.46 -9.01
N ARG A 10 5.11 -26.81 -10.30
CA ARG A 10 5.17 -25.90 -11.44
C ARG A 10 3.82 -25.58 -12.06
N GLU A 11 2.76 -26.32 -11.72
CA GLU A 11 1.39 -25.82 -11.80
C GLU A 11 1.23 -24.67 -10.82
N ARG A 12 1.81 -23.51 -11.19
CA ARG A 12 1.39 -22.22 -10.71
C ARG A 12 -0.08 -22.14 -11.04
N ILE A 13 -0.93 -22.46 -10.06
CA ILE A 13 -2.33 -22.10 -10.04
C ILE A 13 -2.36 -20.65 -10.52
N PRO A 14 -2.97 -20.35 -11.68
CA PRO A 14 -3.13 -18.98 -12.09
C PRO A 14 -4.01 -18.35 -11.02
N VAL A 15 -3.39 -17.62 -10.08
CA VAL A 15 -4.13 -16.74 -9.17
C VAL A 15 -4.47 -15.52 -10.02
N THR A 16 -5.31 -15.73 -11.03
CA THR A 16 -5.98 -14.68 -11.76
C THR A 16 -6.96 -14.09 -10.75
N VAL A 17 -6.45 -13.13 -9.98
CA VAL A 17 -7.29 -12.25 -9.16
C VAL A 17 -8.31 -11.67 -10.15
N PRO A 18 -9.62 -11.92 -9.97
CA PRO A 18 -10.63 -11.39 -10.87
C PRO A 18 -10.41 -9.89 -11.06
N ASP A 19 -10.50 -9.39 -12.28
CA ASP A 19 -10.11 -8.00 -12.60
C ASP A 19 -10.83 -6.97 -11.72
N GLU A 20 -12.07 -7.28 -11.34
CA GLU A 20 -12.85 -6.47 -10.39
C GLU A 20 -12.19 -6.40 -9.00
N LEU A 21 -11.69 -7.52 -8.48
CA LEU A 21 -10.97 -7.55 -7.20
C LEU A 21 -9.64 -6.79 -7.32
N ALA A 22 -8.93 -6.92 -8.44
CA ALA A 22 -7.72 -6.15 -8.70
C ALA A 22 -8.01 -4.64 -8.74
N ALA A 23 -9.12 -4.22 -9.37
CA ALA A 23 -9.57 -2.83 -9.41
C ALA A 23 -9.93 -2.31 -8.01
N ARG A 24 -10.68 -3.09 -7.21
CA ARG A 24 -11.03 -2.75 -5.82
C ARG A 24 -9.79 -2.59 -4.94
N VAL A 25 -8.81 -3.48 -5.05
CA VAL A 25 -7.54 -3.39 -4.31
C VAL A 25 -6.75 -2.15 -4.72
N ARG A 26 -6.70 -1.81 -6.02
CA ARG A 26 -6.04 -0.58 -6.50
C ARG A 26 -6.73 0.66 -5.96
N ALA A 27 -8.06 0.70 -5.98
CA ALA A 27 -8.85 1.80 -5.42
C ALA A 27 -8.59 1.96 -3.91
N LEU A 28 -8.60 0.87 -3.15
CA LEU A 28 -8.30 0.89 -1.71
C LEU A 28 -6.88 1.39 -1.43
N ARG A 29 -5.88 0.92 -2.18
CA ARG A 29 -4.50 1.39 -2.06
C ARG A 29 -4.37 2.89 -2.35
N ARG A 30 -5.12 3.41 -3.33
CA ARG A 30 -5.17 4.84 -3.63
C ARG A 30 -5.79 5.62 -2.47
N ALA A 31 -6.95 5.20 -1.97
CA ALA A 31 -7.61 5.83 -0.83
C ALA A 31 -6.71 5.86 0.41
N ARG A 32 -5.99 4.76 0.70
CA ARG A 32 -5.02 4.71 1.81
C ARG A 32 -3.88 5.72 1.63
N ARG A 33 -3.33 5.86 0.43
CA ARG A 33 -2.26 6.83 0.14
C ARG A 33 -2.76 8.27 0.31
N GLU A 34 -3.95 8.57 -0.19
CA GLU A 34 -4.56 9.90 -0.02
C GLU A 34 -4.80 10.23 1.46
N ALA A 35 -5.29 9.27 2.24
CA ALA A 35 -5.46 9.41 3.68
C ALA A 35 -4.12 9.66 4.40
N GLN A 36 -3.06 8.93 4.03
CA GLN A 36 -1.71 9.13 4.58
C GLN A 36 -1.15 10.52 4.25
N THR A 37 -1.31 10.98 3.01
CA THR A 37 -0.90 12.34 2.62
C THR A 37 -1.67 13.39 3.41
N ARG A 38 -2.98 13.21 3.59
CA ARG A 38 -3.81 14.12 4.39
C ARG A 38 -3.37 14.14 5.85
N ALA A 39 -3.16 12.97 6.46
CA ALA A 39 -2.69 12.85 7.83
C ALA A 39 -1.32 13.51 8.01
N SER A 40 -0.38 13.32 7.06
CA SER A 40 0.91 14.00 7.08
C SER A 40 0.77 15.52 7.01
N ARG A 41 -0.11 16.04 6.14
CA ARG A 41 -0.40 17.48 6.04
C ARG A 41 -1.01 18.03 7.32
N VAL A 42 -2.03 17.36 7.87
CA VAL A 42 -2.64 17.73 9.16
C VAL A 42 -1.58 17.73 10.25
N ARG A 43 -0.74 16.70 10.32
CA ARG A 43 0.35 16.65 11.29
C ARG A 43 1.32 17.81 11.12
N ARG A 44 1.66 18.21 9.88
CA ARG A 44 2.59 19.32 9.63
C ARG A 44 1.99 20.71 9.85
N VAL A 45 0.70 20.88 9.56
CA VAL A 45 0.05 22.19 9.53
C VAL A 45 -0.71 22.47 10.81
N LEU A 46 -1.46 21.49 11.31
CA LEU A 46 -2.37 21.66 12.44
C LEU A 46 -1.79 21.12 13.75
N LEU A 47 -1.04 20.01 13.70
CA LEU A 47 -0.58 19.32 14.92
C LEU A 47 0.92 19.44 15.17
N ALA A 48 1.70 20.04 14.28
CA ALA A 48 3.10 20.34 14.52
C ALA A 48 3.13 21.79 15.01
N PRO A 49 3.26 22.01 16.32
CA PRO A 49 3.39 23.35 16.86
C PRO A 49 4.78 23.83 16.48
N THR A 50 4.88 24.93 15.74
CA THR A 50 5.96 25.92 15.90
C THR A 50 7.44 25.46 15.76
N ALA A 51 7.74 24.24 15.30
CA ALA A 51 9.12 23.73 15.21
C ALA A 51 10.03 24.49 14.24
N ARG A 52 9.46 25.32 13.36
CA ARG A 52 10.22 26.17 12.42
C ARG A 52 10.42 27.61 12.90
N VAL A 53 9.74 28.02 13.98
CA VAL A 53 9.84 29.38 14.55
C VAL A 53 10.81 29.42 15.73
N ALA A 54 11.11 28.27 16.35
CA ALA A 54 12.00 28.15 17.51
C ALA A 54 13.52 28.08 17.19
N TYR A 55 13.94 28.38 15.96
CA TYR A 55 15.35 28.48 15.57
C TYR A 55 15.62 29.86 14.97
N ARG A 56 15.29 30.89 15.73
CA ARG A 56 15.70 32.28 15.56
C ARG A 56 15.66 32.95 16.93
N ASP A 57 16.68 32.70 17.73
CA ASP A 57 17.30 33.64 18.67
C ASP A 57 18.74 33.19 18.90
#